data_AF-A0A7J8I298-F1
#
_entry.id   AF-A0A7J8I298-F1
#
_cell.length_a   1.000
_cell.length_b   1.000
_cell.length_c   1.000
_cell.angle_alpha   90.00
_cell.angle_beta   90.00
_cell.angle_gamma   90.00
#
_symmetry.space_group_name_H-M   'P 1'
#
loop_
_entity.id
_entity.type
_entity.pdbx_description
1 polymer ?
#
loop_
_entity_poly.entity_id
_entity_poly.type
_entity_poly.pdbx_seq_one_letter_code
_entity_poly.pdbx_strand_id
1 'polypeptide(L)'
;MQAFLKGTSISTKPSLTKDRGVAATAGSSGENKKARPIPWVEKYRPKCVDEVAFQEEVVAVLKKSLEGADLPNLLFYGPPDERGIQVVREKVKNFAQLTVSGSRSDGKPCPPFKIVILDEADSMTSAAQAALRRTMEKESKTTRFCLICNYVSRIIEPLTSRCSKFRFKPLSDKIQQQRLLDIADKEHVKINNEGLSCLVQVSEGDLRKAITFLQSATRLTGGKEITEKVITDIAGVIPAETVNGIFAACRSGSFDKLEAVVKDLIDEGHAATQLVNQFHDVVVENDDLSDKQKSIITEKLAEVDKCLADGADEHLQLISLCATVMQQLTQNC
;
A
#
# COMPACT_ATOMS: atom_id res chain seq x y z
N MET A 1 -11.80 25.23 13.09
CA MET A 1 -13.05 25.60 12.39
C MET A 1 -12.75 26.77 11.44
N GLN A 2 -12.79 26.47 10.14
CA GLN A 2 -12.87 27.34 8.95
C GLN A 2 -12.44 28.81 9.06
N ALA A 3 -11.35 29.16 8.37
CA ALA A 3 -11.10 30.51 7.91
C ALA A 3 -10.55 30.48 6.47
N PHE A 4 -11.10 31.36 5.63
CA PHE A 4 -10.65 31.75 4.28
C PHE A 4 -11.08 30.91 3.06
N LEU A 5 -12.39 30.79 2.87
CA LEU A 5 -13.00 30.89 1.54
C LEU A 5 -13.45 32.35 1.33
N LYS A 6 -12.70 33.14 0.54
CA LYS A 6 -13.18 34.42 0.00
C LYS A 6 -13.85 34.17 -1.34
N GLY A 7 -15.17 34.33 -1.35
CA GLY A 7 -15.95 34.42 -2.57
C GLY A 7 -15.69 35.70 -3.34
N THR A 8 -16.02 35.66 -4.63
CA THR A 8 -16.44 36.85 -5.38
C THR A 8 -17.65 36.44 -6.20
N SER A 9 -18.80 36.86 -5.73
CA SER A 9 -20.08 36.82 -6.42
C SER A 9 -20.17 37.97 -7.41
N ILE A 10 -20.53 37.69 -8.66
CA ILE A 10 -21.23 38.66 -9.53
C ILE A 10 -22.44 37.95 -10.12
N SER A 11 -23.62 38.48 -9.78
CA SER A 11 -24.93 38.08 -10.29
C SER A 11 -25.35 39.07 -11.38
N THR A 12 -25.87 38.62 -12.53
CA THR A 12 -27.28 38.83 -12.95
C THR A 12 -27.54 38.49 -14.43
N LYS A 13 -28.36 37.44 -14.60
CA LYS A 13 -29.48 37.20 -15.56
C LYS A 13 -29.29 37.10 -17.10
N PRO A 14 -30.17 36.30 -17.76
CA PRO A 14 -30.01 35.83 -19.14
C PRO A 14 -30.85 36.63 -20.16
N SER A 15 -30.46 36.61 -21.43
CA SER A 15 -31.39 36.89 -22.52
C SER A 15 -31.07 36.05 -23.77
N LEU A 16 -32.11 35.37 -24.26
CA LEU A 16 -32.15 34.65 -25.54
C LEU A 16 -32.46 35.65 -26.64
N THR A 17 -31.67 35.70 -27.71
CA THR A 17 -32.15 35.95 -29.08
C THR A 17 -31.21 35.30 -30.09
N LYS A 18 -31.79 34.90 -31.21
CA LYS A 18 -31.30 34.02 -32.28
C LYS A 18 -31.09 34.89 -33.52
N ASP A 19 -29.93 34.84 -34.17
CA ASP A 19 -29.82 34.60 -35.62
C ASP A 19 -28.39 34.68 -36.20
N ARG A 20 -28.08 33.64 -36.98
CA ARG A 20 -27.32 33.54 -38.25
C ARG A 20 -26.01 34.33 -38.48
N GLY A 21 -24.93 33.54 -38.55
CA GLY A 21 -24.06 33.42 -39.74
C GLY A 21 -22.82 34.32 -39.83
N VAL A 22 -21.62 33.73 -39.79
CA VAL A 22 -20.55 33.75 -40.82
C VAL A 22 -19.32 33.01 -40.28
N ALA A 23 -18.66 32.27 -41.19
CA ALA A 23 -17.60 31.30 -40.97
C ALA A 23 -16.37 31.81 -40.21
N ALA A 24 -15.91 31.03 -39.22
CA ALA A 24 -14.64 31.21 -38.54
C ALA A 24 -13.55 30.38 -39.22
N THR A 25 -12.53 31.08 -39.72
CA THR A 25 -11.26 30.54 -40.22
C THR A 25 -10.49 29.83 -39.12
N ALA A 26 -9.99 28.64 -39.45
CA ALA A 26 -9.18 27.77 -38.60
C ALA A 26 -7.86 28.45 -38.18
N GLY A 27 -7.75 28.78 -36.89
CA GLY A 27 -6.48 29.04 -36.22
C GLY A 27 -6.04 27.78 -35.47
N SER A 28 -5.09 27.05 -36.03
CA SER A 28 -4.39 25.95 -35.38
C SER A 28 -3.46 26.50 -34.29
N SER A 29 -3.90 26.43 -33.03
CA SER A 29 -3.02 26.57 -31.86
C SER A 29 -2.88 25.20 -31.21
N GLY A 30 -1.87 24.45 -31.64
CA GLY A 30 -1.45 23.21 -30.99
C GLY A 30 -0.94 23.49 -29.59
N GLU A 31 -1.81 23.38 -28.59
CA GLU A 31 -1.39 23.33 -27.20
C GLU A 31 -0.58 22.05 -26.96
N ASN A 32 0.72 22.24 -26.81
CA ASN A 32 1.67 21.20 -26.42
C ASN A 32 1.33 20.77 -24.97
N LYS A 33 0.44 19.79 -24.82
CA LYS A 33 0.09 19.18 -23.53
C LYS A 33 1.36 18.59 -22.91
N LYS A 34 2.07 19.35 -22.08
CA LYS A 34 3.12 18.80 -21.20
C LYS A 34 2.50 17.62 -20.44
N ALA A 35 2.89 16.41 -20.81
CA ALA A 35 2.43 15.20 -20.16
C ALA A 35 2.73 15.30 -18.67
N ARG A 36 1.72 15.08 -17.83
CA ARG A 36 1.89 15.09 -16.37
C ARG A 36 2.98 14.06 -16.00
N PRO A 37 3.95 14.40 -15.13
CA PRO A 37 4.98 13.46 -14.76
C PRO A 37 4.35 12.24 -14.06
N ILE A 38 4.57 11.07 -14.62
CA ILE A 38 4.04 9.80 -14.11
C ILE A 38 4.87 9.38 -12.88
N PRO A 39 4.25 8.96 -11.75
CA PRO A 39 4.97 8.42 -10.61
C PRO A 39 5.85 7.22 -11.00
N TRP A 40 6.99 7.06 -10.32
CA TRP A 40 7.95 5.99 -10.65
C TRP A 40 7.36 4.60 -10.46
N VAL A 41 6.47 4.43 -9.48
CA VAL A 41 5.70 3.20 -9.26
C VAL A 41 4.97 2.74 -10.53
N GLU A 42 4.37 3.67 -11.27
CA GLU A 42 3.66 3.36 -12.52
C GLU A 42 4.61 3.30 -13.73
N LYS A 43 5.66 4.13 -13.73
CA LYS A 43 6.68 4.15 -14.79
C LYS A 43 7.44 2.82 -14.89
N TYR A 44 7.75 2.21 -13.75
CA TYR A 44 8.50 0.96 -13.63
C TYR A 44 7.63 -0.27 -13.37
N ARG A 45 6.31 -0.12 -13.48
CA ARG A 45 5.36 -1.24 -13.45
C ARG A 45 5.71 -2.23 -14.58
N PRO A 46 5.90 -3.53 -14.28
CA PRO A 46 6.16 -4.55 -15.29
C PRO A 46 5.12 -4.51 -16.41
N LYS A 47 5.57 -4.47 -17.67
CA LYS A 47 4.70 -4.45 -18.85
C LYS A 47 4.42 -5.85 -19.40
N CYS A 48 5.33 -6.77 -19.13
CA CYS A 48 5.26 -8.15 -19.56
C CYS A 48 5.43 -9.08 -18.36
N VAL A 49 4.88 -10.30 -18.47
CA VAL A 49 4.97 -11.32 -17.41
C VAL A 49 6.43 -11.69 -17.12
N ASP A 50 7.31 -11.55 -18.12
CA ASP A 50 8.76 -11.76 -18.02
C ASP A 50 9.49 -10.74 -17.14
N GLU A 51 8.91 -9.55 -16.97
CA GLU A 51 9.51 -8.46 -16.20
C GLU A 51 9.12 -8.52 -14.71
N VAL A 52 8.27 -9.48 -14.33
CA VAL A 52 7.86 -9.70 -12.95
C VAL A 52 8.99 -10.35 -12.18
N ALA A 53 9.54 -9.64 -11.19
CA ALA A 53 10.67 -10.12 -10.40
C ALA A 53 10.29 -11.30 -9.50
N PHE A 54 11.14 -12.33 -9.47
CA PHE A 54 11.24 -13.38 -8.43
C PHE A 54 10.01 -14.30 -8.23
N GLN A 55 9.01 -14.21 -9.11
CA GLN A 55 7.81 -15.05 -9.06
C GLN A 55 7.83 -16.12 -10.16
N GLU A 56 8.98 -16.80 -10.30
CA GLU A 56 9.25 -17.73 -11.41
C GLU A 56 8.22 -18.86 -11.52
N GLU A 57 7.81 -19.43 -10.39
CA GLU A 57 6.78 -20.48 -10.36
C GLU A 57 5.44 -19.99 -10.90
N VAL A 58 5.00 -18.81 -10.45
CA VAL A 58 3.72 -18.21 -10.87
C VAL A 58 3.78 -17.83 -12.35
N VAL A 59 4.88 -17.19 -12.77
CA VAL A 59 5.10 -16.79 -14.16
C VAL A 59 5.17 -17.99 -15.10
N ALA A 60 5.87 -19.06 -14.70
CA ALA A 60 5.99 -20.28 -15.51
C ALA A 60 4.65 -20.99 -15.67
N VAL A 61 3.85 -21.07 -14.61
CA VAL A 61 2.50 -21.66 -14.68
C VAL A 61 1.57 -20.78 -15.51
N LEU A 62 1.60 -19.46 -15.34
CA LEU A 62 0.80 -18.54 -16.14
C LEU A 62 1.14 -18.64 -17.63
N LYS A 63 2.42 -18.68 -18.00
CA LYS A 63 2.83 -18.88 -19.39
C LYS A 63 2.30 -20.18 -19.97
N LYS A 64 2.46 -21.30 -19.25
CA LYS A 64 1.91 -22.60 -19.67
C LYS A 64 0.39 -22.59 -19.78
N SER A 65 -0.31 -21.91 -18.87
CA SER A 65 -1.76 -21.75 -18.92
C SER A 65 -2.25 -20.81 -20.02
N LEU A 66 -1.41 -19.87 -20.49
CA LEU A 66 -1.71 -19.01 -21.64
C LEU A 66 -1.44 -19.71 -22.97
N GLU A 67 -0.43 -20.59 -23.03
CA GLU A 67 -0.14 -21.44 -24.19
C GLU A 67 -1.16 -22.56 -24.35
N GLY A 68 -1.68 -23.07 -23.22
CA GLY A 68 -2.83 -23.97 -23.20
C GLY A 68 -4.13 -23.25 -23.53
N ALA A 69 -5.02 -23.88 -24.29
CA ALA A 69 -6.34 -23.32 -24.63
C ALA A 69 -7.30 -23.24 -23.41
N ASP A 70 -6.90 -23.73 -22.24
CA ASP A 70 -7.73 -23.77 -21.03
C ASP A 70 -7.07 -23.04 -19.85
N LEU A 71 -7.37 -21.75 -19.73
CA LEU A 71 -7.00 -20.93 -18.59
C LEU A 71 -8.05 -21.12 -17.48
N PRO A 72 -7.70 -21.66 -16.29
CA PRO A 72 -8.64 -21.76 -15.18
C PRO A 72 -8.96 -20.38 -14.56
N ASN A 73 -9.92 -20.32 -13.63
CA ASN A 73 -10.07 -19.14 -12.80
C ASN A 73 -8.82 -18.98 -11.92
N LEU A 74 -8.30 -17.77 -11.78
CA LEU A 74 -7.08 -17.46 -11.06
C LEU A 74 -7.42 -16.77 -9.75
N LEU A 75 -6.69 -17.10 -8.69
CA LEU A 75 -6.73 -16.40 -7.41
C LEU A 75 -5.30 -16.04 -7.03
N PHE A 76 -4.98 -14.75 -7.12
CA PHE A 76 -3.75 -14.16 -6.67
C PHE A 76 -3.91 -13.65 -5.24
N TYR A 77 -2.92 -13.92 -4.39
CA TYR A 77 -2.90 -13.34 -3.06
C TYR A 77 -1.51 -12.97 -2.55
N GLY A 78 -1.40 -11.89 -1.78
CA GLY A 78 -0.13 -11.34 -1.31
C GLY A 78 -0.29 -10.19 -0.29
N PRO A 79 0.80 -9.53 0.12
CA PRO A 79 0.74 -8.35 0.99
C PRO A 79 -0.06 -7.20 0.34
N PRO A 80 -0.63 -6.30 1.16
CA PRO A 80 -1.64 -5.35 0.72
C PRO A 80 -1.15 -4.30 -0.26
N ASP A 81 -2.03 -3.99 -1.21
CA ASP A 81 -2.06 -2.77 -1.99
C ASP A 81 -3.46 -2.16 -1.87
N GLU A 82 -3.59 -0.94 -1.36
CA GLU A 82 -4.89 -0.28 -1.13
C GLU A 82 -5.48 0.32 -2.41
N ARG A 83 -6.62 -0.20 -2.88
CA ARG A 83 -7.65 0.44 -3.73
C ARG A 83 -9.03 -0.20 -3.53
N GLY A 84 -9.86 0.42 -2.69
CA GLY A 84 -11.25 0.03 -2.44
C GLY A 84 -12.17 0.01 -3.67
N ILE A 85 -13.11 -0.94 -3.71
CA ILE A 85 -14.22 -0.95 -4.69
C ILE A 85 -15.56 -1.30 -4.03
N GLN A 86 -16.44 -0.30 -3.92
CA GLN A 86 -17.89 -0.51 -3.93
C GLN A 86 -18.39 -0.42 -5.39
N VAL A 87 -19.44 -1.19 -5.74
CA VAL A 87 -20.09 -1.29 -7.07
C VAL A 87 -19.58 -2.43 -8.00
N VAL A 88 -19.67 -3.68 -7.55
CA VAL A 88 -19.26 -4.87 -8.35
C VAL A 88 -20.44 -5.74 -8.81
N ARG A 89 -21.55 -5.80 -8.06
CA ARG A 89 -22.58 -6.84 -8.27
C ARG A 89 -23.31 -6.78 -9.63
N GLU A 90 -23.88 -5.63 -9.99
CA GLU A 90 -24.66 -5.50 -11.24
C GLU A 90 -23.76 -5.35 -12.48
N LYS A 91 -22.61 -4.66 -12.35
CA LYS A 91 -21.66 -4.48 -13.46
C LYS A 91 -21.03 -5.79 -13.91
N VAL A 92 -20.59 -6.64 -12.97
CA VAL A 92 -19.99 -7.94 -13.30
C VAL A 92 -21.03 -8.87 -13.92
N LYS A 93 -22.26 -8.88 -13.39
CA LYS A 93 -23.35 -9.70 -13.95
C LYS A 93 -23.67 -9.31 -15.40
N ASN A 94 -23.82 -8.02 -15.68
CA ASN A 94 -24.09 -7.54 -17.03
C ASN A 94 -22.91 -7.79 -17.99
N PHE A 95 -21.66 -7.69 -17.50
CA PHE A 95 -20.47 -7.93 -18.31
C PHE A 95 -20.28 -9.42 -18.65
N ALA A 96 -20.53 -10.31 -17.69
CA ALA A 96 -20.43 -11.76 -17.85
C ALA A 96 -21.51 -12.33 -18.80
N GLN A 97 -22.70 -11.70 -18.85
CA GLN A 97 -23.80 -12.12 -19.72
C GLN A 97 -23.63 -11.76 -21.21
N LEU A 98 -22.74 -10.81 -21.53
CA LEU A 98 -22.44 -10.46 -22.91
C LEU A 98 -21.54 -11.55 -23.52
N THR A 99 -21.73 -11.92 -24.79
CA THR A 99 -20.85 -12.87 -25.50
C THR A 99 -19.84 -12.11 -26.37
N VAL A 100 -18.58 -12.57 -26.44
CA VAL A 100 -17.56 -11.98 -27.33
C VAL A 100 -17.76 -12.51 -28.75
N SER A 101 -17.86 -11.63 -29.73
CA SER A 101 -17.86 -12.00 -31.15
C SER A 101 -16.44 -12.41 -31.59
N GLY A 102 -16.35 -13.45 -32.41
CA GLY A 102 -15.10 -14.16 -32.77
C GLY A 102 -14.09 -13.42 -33.65
N SER A 103 -14.15 -12.08 -33.76
CA SER A 103 -13.13 -11.33 -34.50
C SER A 103 -12.91 -9.94 -33.90
N ARG A 104 -11.65 -9.67 -33.58
CA ARG A 104 -11.14 -8.31 -33.32
C ARG A 104 -11.01 -7.59 -34.66
N SER A 105 -11.12 -6.27 -34.68
CA SER A 105 -10.86 -5.43 -35.87
C SER A 105 -9.42 -5.52 -36.42
N ASP A 106 -8.55 -6.27 -35.74
CA ASP A 106 -7.10 -6.35 -35.92
C ASP A 106 -6.63 -7.74 -36.41
N GLY A 107 -7.55 -8.62 -36.83
CA GLY A 107 -7.25 -9.92 -37.47
C GLY A 107 -6.65 -11.01 -36.58
N LYS A 108 -6.33 -10.74 -35.31
CA LYS A 108 -5.85 -11.75 -34.35
C LYS A 108 -7.00 -12.60 -33.79
N PRO A 109 -6.83 -13.94 -33.66
CA PRO A 109 -7.83 -14.81 -33.07
C PRO A 109 -8.05 -14.41 -31.61
N CYS A 110 -9.30 -14.10 -31.26
CA CYS A 110 -9.69 -13.87 -29.88
C CYS A 110 -10.01 -15.22 -29.21
N PRO A 111 -9.42 -15.53 -28.04
CA PRO A 111 -9.83 -16.68 -27.25
C PRO A 111 -11.34 -16.62 -26.96
N PRO A 112 -12.06 -17.76 -26.94
CA PRO A 112 -13.51 -17.80 -26.78
C PRO A 112 -13.97 -17.59 -25.32
N PHE A 113 -13.23 -16.78 -24.55
CA PHE A 113 -13.54 -16.47 -23.17
C PHE A 113 -13.18 -15.03 -22.80
N LYS A 114 -13.92 -14.49 -21.84
CA LYS A 114 -13.68 -13.19 -21.20
C LYS A 114 -12.89 -13.37 -19.94
N ILE A 115 -12.18 -12.33 -19.51
CA ILE A 115 -11.54 -12.29 -18.19
C ILE A 115 -12.17 -11.15 -17.39
N VAL A 116 -12.59 -11.46 -16.16
CA VAL A 116 -13.04 -10.49 -15.16
C VAL A 116 -12.00 -10.47 -14.05
N ILE A 117 -11.40 -9.31 -13.81
CA ILE A 117 -10.44 -9.10 -12.71
C ILE A 117 -11.18 -8.41 -11.57
N LEU A 118 -11.14 -9.01 -10.39
CA LEU A 118 -11.67 -8.45 -9.15
C LEU A 118 -10.49 -8.21 -8.22
N ASP A 119 -10.16 -6.94 -8.05
CA ASP A 119 -9.16 -6.49 -7.10
C ASP A 119 -9.77 -6.39 -5.69
N GLU A 120 -8.96 -6.61 -4.66
CA GLU A 120 -9.38 -6.62 -3.25
C GLU A 120 -10.62 -7.47 -2.94
N ALA A 121 -10.66 -8.70 -3.46
CA ALA A 121 -11.80 -9.60 -3.28
C ALA A 121 -12.07 -9.96 -1.80
N ASP A 122 -11.10 -9.78 -0.90
CA ASP A 122 -11.23 -9.98 0.55
C ASP A 122 -12.05 -8.89 1.26
N SER A 123 -12.14 -7.69 0.68
CA SER A 123 -13.03 -6.63 1.16
C SER A 123 -14.50 -6.85 0.76
N MET A 124 -14.80 -7.86 -0.07
CA MET A 124 -16.17 -8.19 -0.43
C MET A 124 -16.91 -8.90 0.72
N THR A 125 -18.17 -8.50 0.96
CA THR A 125 -19.03 -9.21 1.92
C THR A 125 -19.27 -10.66 1.50
N SER A 126 -19.43 -11.55 2.48
CA SER A 126 -19.70 -12.98 2.24
C SER A 126 -20.93 -13.22 1.36
N ALA A 127 -21.97 -12.38 1.49
CA ALA A 127 -23.15 -12.40 0.62
C ALA A 127 -22.83 -12.06 -0.85
N ALA A 128 -21.95 -11.09 -1.09
CA ALA A 128 -21.50 -10.73 -2.43
C ALA A 128 -20.64 -11.84 -3.04
N GLN A 129 -19.74 -12.44 -2.25
CA GLN A 129 -18.94 -13.59 -2.68
C GLN A 129 -19.82 -14.80 -3.03
N ALA A 130 -20.89 -15.07 -2.26
CA ALA A 130 -21.84 -16.13 -2.55
C ALA A 130 -22.62 -15.88 -3.86
N ALA A 131 -22.96 -14.63 -4.17
CA ALA A 131 -23.59 -14.26 -5.45
C ALA A 131 -22.61 -14.39 -6.63
N LEU A 132 -21.34 -14.01 -6.42
CA LEU A 132 -20.28 -14.17 -7.40
C LEU A 132 -20.07 -15.64 -7.75
N ARG A 133 -20.02 -16.52 -6.74
CA ARG A 133 -19.90 -17.98 -6.93
C ARG A 133 -20.94 -18.52 -7.92
N ARG A 134 -22.22 -18.15 -7.77
CA ARG A 134 -23.30 -18.60 -8.68
C ARG A 134 -23.06 -18.12 -10.12
N THR A 135 -22.55 -16.89 -10.26
CA THR A 135 -22.22 -16.30 -11.57
C THR A 135 -21.02 -17.00 -12.20
N MET A 136 -19.99 -17.32 -11.41
CA MET A 136 -18.83 -18.08 -11.85
C MET A 136 -19.18 -19.49 -12.31
N GLU A 137 -20.11 -20.17 -11.63
CA GLU A 137 -20.58 -21.50 -12.02
C GLU A 137 -21.39 -21.44 -13.33
N LYS A 138 -22.34 -20.50 -13.42
CA LYS A 138 -23.24 -20.36 -14.58
C LYS A 138 -22.50 -19.95 -15.86
N GLU A 139 -21.59 -19.00 -15.75
CA GLU A 139 -20.88 -18.39 -16.90
C GLU A 139 -19.47 -18.96 -17.10
N SER A 140 -19.20 -20.15 -16.54
CA SER A 140 -17.89 -20.82 -16.62
C SER A 140 -17.43 -21.17 -18.04
N LYS A 141 -18.31 -21.18 -19.04
CA LYS A 141 -17.93 -21.44 -20.44
C LYS A 141 -17.44 -20.20 -21.17
N THR A 142 -17.91 -19.03 -20.77
CA THR A 142 -17.71 -17.77 -21.49
C THR A 142 -16.82 -16.80 -20.73
N THR A 143 -16.69 -16.95 -19.41
CA THR A 143 -16.00 -16.01 -18.53
C THR A 143 -15.06 -16.73 -17.57
N ARG A 144 -13.83 -16.25 -17.48
CA ARG A 144 -12.81 -16.60 -16.49
C ARG A 144 -12.69 -15.47 -15.47
N PHE A 145 -12.52 -15.82 -14.21
CA PHE A 145 -12.38 -14.87 -13.12
C PHE A 145 -10.95 -14.88 -12.60
N CYS A 146 -10.43 -13.69 -12.30
CA CYS A 146 -9.16 -13.46 -11.67
C CYS A 146 -9.41 -12.66 -10.40
N LEU A 147 -9.31 -13.31 -9.25
CA LEU A 147 -9.48 -12.69 -7.94
C LEU A 147 -8.11 -12.29 -7.41
N ILE A 148 -7.97 -11.07 -6.92
CA ILE A 148 -6.77 -10.58 -6.23
C ILE A 148 -7.21 -10.24 -4.80
N CYS A 149 -6.53 -10.77 -3.80
CA CYS A 149 -6.84 -10.48 -2.39
C CYS A 149 -5.58 -10.53 -1.53
N ASN A 150 -5.63 -9.96 -0.32
CA ASN A 150 -4.46 -10.05 0.57
C ASN A 150 -4.52 -11.29 1.44
N TYR A 151 -5.72 -11.60 1.94
CA TYR A 151 -5.97 -12.72 2.82
C TYR A 151 -6.87 -13.77 2.16
N VAL A 152 -6.30 -14.92 1.81
CA VAL A 152 -7.07 -16.06 1.29
C VAL A 152 -8.14 -16.56 2.28
N SER A 153 -7.92 -16.39 3.58
CA SER A 153 -8.87 -16.76 4.65
C SER A 153 -10.15 -15.92 4.66
N ARG A 154 -10.14 -14.73 4.05
CA ARG A 154 -11.32 -13.86 3.90
C ARG A 154 -12.20 -14.26 2.69
N ILE A 155 -11.72 -15.15 1.84
CA ILE A 155 -12.45 -15.66 0.68
C ILE A 155 -13.17 -16.95 1.05
N ILE A 156 -14.45 -17.06 0.72
CA ILE A 156 -15.24 -18.27 0.99
C ILE A 156 -14.64 -19.49 0.27
N GLU A 157 -14.60 -20.63 0.95
CA GLU A 157 -14.08 -21.90 0.43
C GLU A 157 -14.67 -22.34 -0.94
N PRO A 158 -15.97 -22.10 -1.23
CA PRO A 158 -16.51 -22.39 -2.55
C PRO A 158 -15.85 -21.60 -3.70
N LEU A 159 -15.31 -20.40 -3.46
CA LEU A 159 -14.58 -19.65 -4.48
C LEU A 159 -13.15 -20.17 -4.62
N THR A 160 -12.45 -20.39 -3.50
CA THR A 160 -11.06 -20.83 -3.50
C THR A 160 -10.88 -22.24 -4.09
N SER A 161 -11.85 -23.13 -3.90
CA SER A 161 -11.88 -24.47 -4.52
C SER A 161 -12.01 -24.47 -6.05
N ARG A 162 -12.56 -23.39 -6.63
CA ARG A 162 -12.80 -23.24 -8.08
C ARG A 162 -11.73 -22.41 -8.79
N CYS A 163 -10.72 -21.94 -8.05
CA CYS A 163 -9.65 -21.11 -8.57
C CYS A 163 -8.29 -21.79 -8.35
N SER A 164 -7.40 -21.67 -9.33
CA SER A 164 -5.98 -21.96 -9.16
C SER A 164 -5.36 -20.88 -8.27
N LYS A 165 -4.79 -21.33 -7.14
CA LYS A 165 -4.21 -20.45 -6.12
C LYS A 165 -2.77 -20.12 -6.47
N PHE A 166 -2.46 -18.83 -6.54
CA PHE A 166 -1.10 -18.31 -6.73
C PHE A 166 -0.73 -17.42 -5.55
N ARG A 167 0.29 -17.84 -4.80
CA ARG A 167 0.81 -17.09 -3.66
C ARG A 167 1.93 -16.18 -4.12
N PHE A 168 1.77 -14.88 -3.88
CA PHE A 168 2.85 -13.93 -3.99
C PHE A 168 3.54 -13.79 -2.65
N LYS A 169 4.85 -14.08 -2.64
CA LYS A 169 5.71 -13.87 -1.48
C LYS A 169 6.28 -12.44 -1.53
N PRO A 170 6.50 -11.79 -0.39
CA PRO A 170 7.31 -10.58 -0.32
C PRO A 170 8.67 -10.80 -1.00
N LEU A 171 9.22 -9.73 -1.57
CA LEU A 171 10.53 -9.79 -2.23
C LEU A 171 11.63 -9.87 -1.19
N SER A 172 12.67 -10.67 -1.45
CA SER A 172 13.87 -10.67 -0.59
C SER A 172 14.62 -9.34 -0.70
N ASP A 173 15.27 -8.91 0.37
CA ASP A 173 15.99 -7.64 0.46
C ASP A 173 17.01 -7.44 -0.67
N LYS A 174 17.75 -8.49 -1.03
CA LYS A 174 18.73 -8.45 -2.14
C LYS A 174 18.10 -8.04 -3.47
N ILE A 175 16.92 -8.56 -3.76
CA ILE A 175 16.19 -8.29 -5.02
C ILE A 175 15.60 -6.89 -4.99
N GLN A 176 15.11 -6.43 -3.82
CA GLN A 176 14.65 -5.07 -3.65
C GLN A 176 15.80 -4.07 -3.87
N GLN A 177 16.96 -4.31 -3.26
CA GLN A 177 18.17 -3.50 -3.45
C GLN A 177 18.57 -3.45 -4.93
N GLN A 178 18.64 -4.60 -5.60
CA GLN A 178 18.96 -4.65 -7.03
C GLN A 178 17.98 -3.84 -7.88
N ARG A 179 16.67 -3.98 -7.64
CA ARG A 179 15.66 -3.26 -8.40
C ARG A 179 15.67 -1.76 -8.13
N LEU A 180 15.97 -1.34 -6.89
CA LEU A 180 16.11 0.05 -6.50
C LEU A 180 17.37 0.67 -7.13
N LEU A 181 18.48 -0.07 -7.20
CA LEU A 181 19.69 0.34 -7.92
C LEU A 181 19.40 0.53 -9.42
N ASP A 182 18.71 -0.41 -10.07
CA ASP A 182 18.31 -0.27 -11.48
C ASP A 182 17.48 1.00 -11.74
N ILE A 183 16.62 1.38 -10.79
CA ILE A 183 15.78 2.59 -10.87
C ILE A 183 16.63 3.83 -10.61
N ALA A 184 17.53 3.79 -9.62
CA ALA A 184 18.44 4.87 -9.30
C ALA A 184 19.36 5.19 -10.48
N ASP A 185 19.89 4.18 -11.16
CA ASP A 185 20.74 4.34 -12.35
C ASP A 185 19.98 4.99 -13.51
N LYS A 186 18.73 4.57 -13.76
CA LYS A 186 17.88 5.09 -14.84
C LYS A 186 17.40 6.53 -14.59
N GLU A 187 17.22 6.91 -13.34
CA GLU A 187 16.80 8.27 -12.95
C GLU A 187 18.00 9.15 -12.55
N HIS A 188 19.24 8.63 -12.63
CA HIS A 188 20.48 9.30 -12.23
C HIS A 188 20.47 9.83 -10.79
N VAL A 189 19.99 9.01 -9.86
CA VAL A 189 19.92 9.33 -8.43
C VAL A 189 21.20 8.89 -7.73
N LYS A 190 21.78 9.78 -6.93
CA LYS A 190 22.93 9.46 -6.06
C LYS A 190 22.41 8.98 -4.71
N ILE A 191 22.54 7.68 -4.45
CA ILE A 191 22.15 7.05 -3.18
C ILE A 191 23.36 6.36 -2.55
N ASN A 192 23.55 6.54 -1.24
CA ASN A 192 24.56 5.82 -0.48
C ASN A 192 24.06 4.39 -0.15
N ASN A 193 24.97 3.43 0.00
CA ASN A 193 24.63 2.03 0.32
C ASN A 193 23.91 1.89 1.67
N GLU A 194 24.27 2.72 2.65
CA GLU A 194 23.57 2.79 3.94
C GLU A 194 22.13 3.28 3.77
N GLY A 195 21.92 4.32 2.96
CA GLY A 195 20.59 4.81 2.61
C GLY A 195 19.76 3.76 1.88
N LEU A 196 20.36 2.99 0.97
CA LEU A 196 19.68 1.90 0.29
C LEU A 196 19.25 0.78 1.25
N SER A 197 20.10 0.46 2.22
CA SER A 197 19.81 -0.57 3.23
C SER A 197 18.70 -0.11 4.17
N CYS A 198 18.76 1.13 4.65
CA CYS A 198 17.70 1.75 5.46
C CYS A 198 16.37 1.79 4.70
N LEU A 199 16.38 2.17 3.42
CA LEU A 199 15.18 2.20 2.58
C LEU A 199 14.50 0.83 2.50
N VAL A 200 15.27 -0.25 2.35
CA VAL A 200 14.74 -1.61 2.27
C VAL A 200 14.19 -2.07 3.63
N GLN A 201 14.90 -1.80 4.72
CA GLN A 201 14.42 -2.10 6.08
C GLN A 201 13.08 -1.43 6.37
N VAL A 202 13.00 -0.12 6.10
CA VAL A 202 11.80 0.70 6.30
C VAL A 202 10.62 0.29 5.40
N SER A 203 10.92 -0.36 4.27
CA SER A 203 9.91 -0.79 3.31
C SER A 203 9.30 -2.15 3.63
N GLU A 204 9.88 -2.93 4.55
CA GLU A 204 9.33 -4.21 5.06
C GLU A 204 8.90 -5.21 3.96
N GLY A 205 9.60 -5.24 2.82
CA GLY A 205 9.23 -6.13 1.71
C GLY A 205 8.33 -5.51 0.64
N ASP A 206 7.81 -4.29 0.85
CA ASP A 206 6.99 -3.56 -0.10
C ASP A 206 7.82 -2.67 -1.03
N LEU A 207 8.02 -3.16 -2.26
CA LEU A 207 8.72 -2.43 -3.31
C LEU A 207 7.99 -1.14 -3.74
N ARG A 208 6.65 -1.07 -3.64
CA ARG A 208 5.91 0.15 -3.97
C ARG A 208 6.24 1.26 -2.98
N LYS A 209 6.21 0.94 -1.68
CA LYS A 209 6.62 1.86 -0.60
C LYS A 209 8.06 2.33 -0.83
N ALA A 210 8.98 1.40 -1.11
CA ALA A 210 10.38 1.70 -1.40
C ALA A 210 10.58 2.65 -2.59
N ILE A 211 9.93 2.39 -3.73
CA ILE A 211 10.03 3.24 -4.93
C ILE A 211 9.42 4.62 -4.68
N THR A 212 8.31 4.67 -3.93
CA THR A 212 7.64 5.93 -3.59
C THR A 212 8.52 6.79 -2.71
N PHE A 213 9.13 6.20 -1.68
CA PHE A 213 10.08 6.88 -0.80
C PHE A 213 11.32 7.35 -1.55
N LEU A 214 11.90 6.52 -2.42
CA LEU A 214 13.02 6.92 -3.27
C LEU A 214 12.68 8.11 -4.16
N GLN A 215 11.49 8.10 -4.77
CA GLN A 215 11.02 9.20 -5.61
C GLN A 215 10.82 10.49 -4.79
N SER A 216 10.20 10.38 -3.62
CA SER A 216 9.97 11.51 -2.72
C SER A 216 11.30 12.08 -2.19
N ALA A 217 12.24 11.22 -1.81
CA ALA A 217 13.57 11.60 -1.34
C ALA A 217 14.34 12.37 -2.40
N THR A 218 14.33 11.88 -3.65
CA THR A 218 14.99 12.56 -4.78
C THR A 218 14.41 13.96 -5.03
N ARG A 219 13.09 14.10 -4.89
CA ARG A 219 12.42 15.41 -5.06
C ARG A 219 12.78 16.36 -3.93
N LEU A 220 12.92 15.86 -2.70
CA LEU A 220 13.23 16.66 -1.52
C LEU A 220 14.70 17.14 -1.53
N THR A 221 15.64 16.29 -1.95
CA THR A 221 17.06 16.64 -2.02
C THR A 221 17.43 17.45 -3.26
N GLY A 222 16.54 17.54 -4.25
CA GLY A 222 16.78 18.26 -5.50
C GLY A 222 17.96 17.71 -6.31
N GLY A 223 18.22 16.40 -6.22
CA GLY A 223 19.34 15.73 -6.90
C GLY A 223 20.66 15.71 -6.13
N LYS A 224 20.66 16.14 -4.86
CA LYS A 224 21.76 15.87 -3.92
C LYS A 224 21.68 14.44 -3.39
N GLU A 225 22.79 13.98 -2.83
CA GLU A 225 22.95 12.62 -2.29
C GLU A 225 21.90 12.30 -1.23
N ILE A 226 21.24 11.16 -1.37
CA ILE A 226 20.22 10.69 -0.42
C ILE A 226 20.93 10.07 0.79
N THR A 227 20.75 10.71 1.95
CA THR A 227 21.24 10.24 3.25
C THR A 227 20.14 9.48 4.00
N GLU A 228 20.52 8.60 4.93
CA GLU A 228 19.61 7.87 5.81
C GLU A 228 18.55 8.77 6.48
N LYS A 229 18.97 9.91 7.04
CA LYS A 229 18.05 10.86 7.72
C LYS A 229 16.87 11.30 6.85
N VAL A 230 17.12 11.56 5.56
CA VAL A 230 16.05 11.97 4.63
C VAL A 230 15.04 10.83 4.43
N ILE A 231 15.50 9.58 4.45
CA ILE A 231 14.65 8.41 4.30
C ILE A 231 13.83 8.20 5.56
N THR A 232 14.45 8.31 6.74
CA THR A 232 13.78 8.22 8.04
C THR A 232 12.67 9.25 8.18
N ASP A 233 12.96 10.52 7.83
CA ASP A 233 11.98 11.61 7.84
C ASP A 233 10.80 11.35 6.91
N ILE A 234 11.07 10.91 5.67
CA ILE A 234 10.02 10.64 4.66
C ILE A 234 9.17 9.44 5.06
N ALA A 235 9.78 8.44 5.68
CA ALA A 235 9.09 7.26 6.15
C ALA A 235 8.27 7.52 7.42
N GLY A 236 8.48 8.65 8.09
CA GLY A 236 7.85 8.95 9.38
C GLY A 236 8.33 8.02 10.50
N VAL A 237 9.48 7.38 10.30
CA VAL A 237 10.10 6.45 11.25
C VAL A 237 10.72 7.28 12.37
N ILE A 238 10.45 6.94 13.62
CA ILE A 238 11.02 7.65 14.75
C ILE A 238 12.51 7.31 14.85
N PRO A 239 13.42 8.29 15.04
CA PRO A 239 14.84 8.03 15.20
C PRO A 239 15.10 7.12 16.41
N ALA A 240 16.07 6.20 16.26
CA ALA A 240 16.46 5.30 17.34
C ALA A 240 16.96 6.04 18.60
N GLU A 241 17.51 7.25 18.45
CA GLU A 241 17.93 8.11 19.55
C GLU A 241 16.75 8.48 20.47
N THR A 242 15.61 8.85 19.89
CA THR A 242 14.39 9.20 20.64
C THR A 242 13.81 7.97 21.34
N VAL A 243 13.77 6.82 20.66
CA VAL A 243 13.31 5.55 21.26
C VAL A 243 14.19 5.14 22.43
N ASN A 244 15.51 5.23 22.28
CA ASN A 244 16.47 4.98 23.36
C ASN A 244 16.33 5.98 24.51
N GLY A 245 16.00 7.24 24.20
CA GLY A 245 15.65 8.26 25.18
C GLY A 245 14.44 7.88 26.04
N ILE A 246 13.39 7.30 25.42
CA ILE A 246 12.23 6.78 26.13
C ILE A 246 12.63 5.62 27.05
N PHE A 247 13.43 4.67 26.57
CA PHE A 247 13.93 3.58 27.43
C PHE A 247 14.77 4.09 28.61
N ALA A 248 15.62 5.10 28.37
CA ALA A 248 16.40 5.72 29.43
C ALA A 248 15.51 6.44 30.47
N ALA A 249 14.47 7.14 30.01
CA ALA A 249 13.47 7.75 30.89
C ALA A 249 12.73 6.69 31.73
N CYS A 250 12.29 5.60 31.10
CA CYS A 250 11.63 4.47 31.77
C CYS A 250 12.55 3.77 32.79
N ARG A 251 13.86 3.67 32.54
CA ARG A 251 14.85 3.13 33.50
C ARG A 251 15.10 4.07 34.69
N SER A 252 14.90 5.37 34.51
CA SER A 252 15.16 6.37 35.57
C SER A 252 14.08 6.42 36.65
N GLY A 253 12.91 5.80 36.42
CA GLY A 253 11.81 5.70 37.39
C GLY A 253 11.08 7.02 37.71
N SER A 254 11.42 8.13 37.05
CA SER A 254 10.78 9.44 37.26
C SER A 254 9.66 9.66 36.25
N PHE A 255 8.43 9.81 36.76
CA PHE A 255 7.25 10.07 35.93
C PHE A 255 7.32 11.42 35.20
N ASP A 256 7.86 12.46 35.85
CA ASP A 256 7.97 13.79 35.23
C ASP A 256 8.87 13.79 33.99
N LYS A 257 9.95 13.00 34.02
CA LYS A 257 10.84 12.82 32.86
C LYS A 257 10.13 12.06 31.74
N LEU A 258 9.33 11.06 32.09
CA LEU A 258 8.57 10.29 31.13
C LEU A 258 7.52 11.16 30.42
N GLU A 259 6.77 11.95 31.19
CA GLU A 259 5.78 12.87 30.65
C GLU A 259 6.43 13.90 29.71
N ALA A 260 7.59 14.44 30.09
CA ALA A 260 8.33 15.37 29.24
C ALA A 260 8.75 14.74 27.89
N VAL A 261 9.27 13.51 27.90
CA VAL A 261 9.71 12.82 26.66
C VAL A 261 8.52 12.42 25.78
N VAL A 262 7.43 11.94 26.37
CA VAL A 262 6.22 11.59 25.60
C VAL A 262 5.58 12.85 25.02
N LYS A 263 5.59 13.96 25.77
CA LYS A 263 5.10 15.24 25.28
C LYS A 263 5.94 15.76 24.12
N ASP A 264 7.26 15.69 24.22
CA ASP A 264 8.19 16.09 23.17
C ASP A 264 7.94 15.30 21.87
N LEU A 265 7.73 13.99 21.98
CA LEU A 265 7.42 13.12 20.85
C LEU A 265 6.11 13.49 20.14
N ILE A 266 5.07 13.83 20.91
CA ILE A 266 3.78 14.31 20.36
C ILE A 266 3.94 15.69 19.73
N ASP A 267 4.74 16.57 20.34
CA ASP A 267 5.02 17.92 19.82
C ASP A 267 5.86 17.87 18.52
N GLU A 268 6.73 16.86 18.36
CA GLU A 268 7.44 16.53 17.11
C GLU A 268 6.50 15.99 16.00
N GLY A 269 5.29 15.55 16.37
CA GLY A 269 4.27 15.08 15.43
C GLY A 269 4.46 13.64 14.97
N HIS A 270 5.19 12.82 15.73
CA HIS A 270 5.33 11.40 15.46
C HIS A 270 4.05 10.63 15.84
N ALA A 271 3.59 9.76 14.95
CA ALA A 271 2.39 8.94 15.21
C ALA A 271 2.65 7.91 16.31
N ALA A 272 1.74 7.79 17.27
CA ALA A 272 1.84 6.83 18.36
C ALA A 272 1.91 5.37 17.87
N THR A 273 1.23 5.04 16.78
CA THR A 273 1.28 3.71 16.15
C THR A 273 2.68 3.33 15.70
N GLN A 274 3.43 4.28 15.15
CA GLN A 274 4.81 4.04 14.73
C GLN A 274 5.73 3.80 15.93
N LEU A 275 5.53 4.55 17.01
CA LEU A 275 6.26 4.31 18.25
C LEU A 275 5.97 2.91 18.80
N VAL A 276 4.71 2.50 18.87
CA VAL A 276 4.31 1.18 19.39
C VAL A 276 4.97 0.04 18.60
N ASN A 277 5.00 0.13 17.27
CA ASN A 277 5.66 -0.87 16.42
C ASN A 277 7.18 -0.94 16.66
N GLN A 278 7.87 0.20 16.65
CA GLN A 278 9.32 0.20 16.91
C GLN A 278 9.65 -0.23 18.34
N PHE A 279 8.82 0.17 19.30
CA PHE A 279 9.00 -0.21 20.69
C PHE A 279 8.82 -1.71 20.87
N HIS A 280 7.86 -2.32 20.17
CA HIS A 280 7.69 -3.77 20.11
C HIS A 280 8.97 -4.47 19.63
N ASP A 281 9.52 -4.05 18.48
CA ASP A 281 10.70 -4.69 17.90
C ASP A 281 11.90 -4.61 18.84
N VAL A 282 12.14 -3.43 19.42
CA VAL A 282 13.21 -3.21 20.40
C VAL A 282 13.00 -4.05 21.67
N VAL A 283 11.78 -4.17 22.20
CA VAL A 283 11.51 -4.99 23.40
C VAL A 283 11.74 -6.48 23.13
N VAL A 284 11.33 -6.96 21.95
CA VAL A 284 11.45 -8.37 21.59
C VAL A 284 12.92 -8.76 21.37
N GLU A 285 13.69 -7.93 20.65
CA GLU A 285 15.11 -8.16 20.35
C GLU A 285 16.04 -7.92 21.54
N ASN A 286 15.63 -7.16 22.56
CA ASN A 286 16.47 -6.88 23.72
C ASN A 286 16.70 -8.12 24.61
N ASP A 287 17.94 -8.56 24.74
CA ASP A 287 18.32 -9.69 25.60
C ASP A 287 18.36 -9.35 27.10
N ASP A 288 18.43 -8.07 27.45
CA ASP A 288 18.49 -7.58 28.85
C ASP A 288 17.18 -7.79 29.64
N LEU A 289 16.09 -8.10 28.96
CA LEU A 289 14.74 -8.23 29.54
C LEU A 289 14.39 -9.68 29.82
N SER A 290 13.87 -9.95 31.02
CA SER A 290 13.32 -11.27 31.36
C SER A 290 12.07 -11.59 30.52
N ASP A 291 11.86 -12.87 30.18
CA ASP A 291 10.67 -13.35 29.48
C ASP A 291 9.35 -12.89 30.15
N LYS A 292 9.33 -12.79 31.49
CA LYS A 292 8.17 -12.30 32.23
C LYS A 292 7.92 -10.81 31.96
N GLN A 293 8.98 -10.02 31.92
CA GLN A 293 8.90 -8.58 31.61
C GLN A 293 8.49 -8.38 30.16
N LYS A 294 9.11 -9.12 29.22
CA LYS A 294 8.74 -9.10 27.81
C LYS A 294 7.26 -9.41 27.62
N SER A 295 6.76 -10.47 28.27
CA SER A 295 5.35 -10.86 28.20
C SER A 295 4.41 -9.72 28.63
N ILE A 296 4.64 -9.12 29.81
CA ILE A 296 3.81 -8.04 30.34
C ILE A 296 3.86 -6.80 29.45
N ILE A 297 5.05 -6.43 28.95
CA ILE A 297 5.20 -5.27 28.07
C ILE A 297 4.50 -5.51 26.73
N THR A 298 4.67 -6.68 26.12
CA THR A 298 4.03 -7.03 24.84
C THR A 298 2.50 -7.11 24.95
N GLU A 299 1.97 -7.60 26.07
CA GLU A 299 0.53 -7.60 26.32
C GLU A 299 0.00 -6.16 26.38
N LYS A 300 0.71 -5.28 27.09
CA LYS A 300 0.34 -3.86 27.16
C LYS A 300 0.45 -3.14 25.82
N LEU A 301 1.48 -3.45 25.03
CA LEU A 301 1.65 -2.92 23.67
C LEU A 301 0.45 -3.31 22.79
N ALA A 302 -0.02 -4.55 22.86
CA ALA A 302 -1.17 -5.02 22.07
C ALA A 302 -2.49 -4.36 22.51
N GLU A 303 -2.69 -4.14 23.81
CA GLU A 303 -3.85 -3.37 24.31
C GLU A 303 -3.85 -1.95 23.77
N VAL A 304 -2.68 -1.29 23.83
CA VAL A 304 -2.51 0.10 23.39
C VAL A 304 -2.68 0.21 21.88
N ASP A 305 -2.10 -0.69 21.09
CA ASP A 305 -2.29 -0.74 19.63
C ASP A 305 -3.77 -0.84 19.26
N LYS A 306 -4.50 -1.74 19.94
CA LYS A 306 -5.95 -1.84 19.77
C LYS A 306 -6.68 -0.54 20.13
N CYS A 307 -6.35 0.08 21.26
CA CYS A 307 -6.97 1.34 21.67
C CYS A 307 -6.67 2.48 20.67
N LEU A 308 -5.47 2.54 20.11
CA LEU A 308 -5.11 3.49 19.06
C LEU A 308 -5.92 3.22 17.79
N ALA A 309 -6.09 1.94 17.41
CA ALA A 309 -6.93 1.56 16.27
C ALA A 309 -8.42 1.91 16.45
N ASP A 310 -8.92 1.86 17.69
CA ASP A 310 -10.27 2.29 18.07
C ASP A 310 -10.42 3.83 18.13
N GLY A 311 -9.32 4.58 17.97
CA GLY A 311 -9.30 6.05 17.95
C GLY A 311 -9.19 6.71 19.33
N ALA A 312 -8.53 6.05 20.29
CA ALA A 312 -8.22 6.63 21.59
C ALA A 312 -7.18 7.77 21.52
N ASP A 313 -7.08 8.55 22.59
CA ASP A 313 -6.12 9.65 22.70
C ASP A 313 -4.67 9.14 22.77
N GLU A 314 -3.84 9.56 21.80
CA GLU A 314 -2.46 9.11 21.64
C GLU A 314 -1.59 9.39 22.88
N HIS A 315 -1.70 10.60 23.45
CA HIS A 315 -0.90 11.01 24.59
C HIS A 315 -1.19 10.14 25.82
N LEU A 316 -2.47 9.94 26.15
CA LEU A 316 -2.87 9.11 27.29
C LEU A 316 -2.46 7.63 27.12
N GLN A 317 -2.60 7.09 25.91
CA GLN A 317 -2.23 5.71 25.63
C GLN A 317 -0.70 5.50 25.72
N LEU A 318 0.09 6.43 25.20
CA LEU A 318 1.55 6.37 25.31
C LEU A 318 2.05 6.52 26.75
N ILE A 319 1.45 7.43 27.53
CA ILE A 319 1.75 7.55 28.97
C ILE A 319 1.41 6.26 29.70
N SER A 320 0.24 5.65 29.40
CA SER A 320 -0.15 4.37 30.01
C SER A 320 0.85 3.26 29.68
N LEU A 321 1.25 3.14 28.42
CA LEU A 321 2.26 2.18 27.97
C LEU A 321 3.57 2.38 28.71
N CYS A 322 4.10 3.61 28.69
CA CYS A 322 5.39 3.92 29.27
C CYS A 322 5.39 3.77 30.80
N ALA A 323 4.27 4.06 31.48
CA ALA A 323 4.13 3.83 32.92
C ALA A 323 4.20 2.33 33.26
N THR A 324 3.56 1.46 32.47
CA THR A 324 3.67 0.01 32.65
C THR A 324 5.10 -0.48 32.40
N VAL A 325 5.76 0.01 31.35
CA VAL A 325 7.15 -0.32 31.04
C VAL A 325 8.09 0.12 32.18
N MET A 326 7.93 1.34 32.67
CA MET A 326 8.70 1.89 33.79
C MET A 326 8.53 1.04 35.05
N GLN A 327 7.31 0.63 35.39
CA GLN A 327 7.06 -0.26 36.52
C GLN A 327 7.79 -1.60 36.38
N GLN A 328 7.77 -2.20 35.18
CA GLN A 328 8.45 -3.48 34.93
C GLN A 328 9.97 -3.37 34.97
N LEU A 329 10.53 -2.24 34.51
CA LEU A 329 11.98 -2.00 34.51
C LEU A 329 12.51 -1.65 35.91
N THR A 330 11.74 -0.91 36.71
CA THR A 330 12.15 -0.46 38.05
C THR A 330 12.03 -1.56 39.11
N GLN A 331 11.16 -2.56 38.90
CA GLN A 331 10.97 -3.68 39.83
C GLN A 331 12.22 -4.59 40.02
N ASN A 332 13.27 -4.39 39.22
CA ASN A 332 14.55 -5.09 39.33
C ASN A 332 15.66 -4.27 40.03
N CYS A 333 15.35 -3.12 40.62
CA CYS A 333 16.27 -2.37 41.48
C CYS A 333 15.96 -2.57 42.97
#